data_AF-A0A0P0MCC7-F1
#
_entry.id   AF-A0A0P0MCC7-F1
#
_cell.length_a   1.000
_cell.length_b   1.000
_cell.length_c   1.000
_cell.angle_alpha   90.00
_cell.angle_beta   90.00
_cell.angle_gamma   90.00
#
_symmetry.space_group_name_H-M   'P 1'
#
loop_
_entity.id
_entity.type
_entity.pdbx_description
1 polymer ?
#
loop_
_entity_poly.entity_id
_entity_poly.type
_entity_poly.pdbx_seq_one_letter_code
_entity_poly.pdbx_strand_id
1 'polypeptide(L)'
;MQVCSIAETQQVWGQGFFDFLKFDSGTTNGARDDGQALGAGCGTAMFDRVVPDVMFGINLQSSCAAHDNRYNMCGFEKAEADHLLRTDILTSCEAQGGNGLMCAVIATSYGLGVSLGGGKAYSVSQEKVCFEMN
;
A
#
# COMPACT_ATOMS: atom_id res chain seq x y z
N MET A 1 1.91 12.79 20.55
CA MET A 1 1.13 12.17 19.47
C MET A 1 0.54 13.28 18.64
N GLN A 2 1.14 13.57 17.50
CA GLN A 2 0.65 14.60 16.60
C GLN A 2 -0.41 13.94 15.72
N VAL A 3 -1.67 14.34 15.94
CA VAL A 3 -2.83 13.83 15.23
C VAL A 3 -2.86 14.57 13.90
N CYS A 4 -2.32 13.96 12.83
CA CYS A 4 -2.45 14.54 11.49
C CYS A 4 -3.93 14.51 11.13
N SER A 5 -4.54 15.69 11.02
CA SER A 5 -5.95 15.78 10.65
C SER A 5 -6.10 15.51 9.16
N ILE A 6 -7.21 14.87 8.79
CA ILE A 6 -7.62 14.57 7.41
C ILE A 6 -7.53 15.80 6.47
N ALA A 7 -7.67 17.00 7.03
CA ALA A 7 -7.57 18.28 6.32
C ALA A 7 -6.12 18.64 5.91
N GLU A 8 -5.11 18.25 6.70
CA GLU A 8 -3.70 18.50 6.37
C GLU A 8 -3.24 17.55 5.26
N THR A 9 -3.70 16.30 5.26
CA THR A 9 -3.47 15.38 4.14
C THR A 9 -4.14 15.87 2.85
N GLN A 10 -5.35 16.44 2.90
CA GLN A 10 -6.00 17.00 1.71
C GLN A 10 -5.23 18.18 1.08
N GLN A 11 -4.49 18.96 1.86
CA GLN A 11 -3.71 20.09 1.34
C GLN A 11 -2.39 19.68 0.64
N VAL A 12 -1.89 18.46 0.86
CA VAL A 12 -0.67 17.97 0.21
C VAL A 12 -0.95 17.38 -1.18
N TRP A 13 -2.19 16.96 -1.45
CA TRP A 13 -2.59 16.22 -2.67
C TRP A 13 -3.69 16.92 -3.46
N GLY A 14 -3.45 18.18 -3.83
CA GLY A 14 -3.61 18.68 -5.20
C GLY A 14 -4.98 18.76 -5.91
N GLN A 15 -5.97 17.88 -5.74
CA GLN A 15 -7.31 17.89 -6.42
C GLN A 15 -7.38 18.48 -7.86
N GLY A 16 -6.44 18.15 -8.75
CA GLY A 16 -6.41 18.63 -10.14
C GLY A 16 -6.20 17.54 -11.20
N PHE A 17 -6.38 17.89 -12.48
CA PHE A 17 -6.10 16.99 -13.62
C PHE A 17 -4.68 16.41 -13.61
N PHE A 18 -3.73 17.15 -13.04
CA PHE A 18 -2.34 16.69 -12.91
C PHE A 18 -2.17 15.58 -11.86
N ASP A 19 -3.00 15.54 -10.80
CA ASP A 19 -2.94 14.46 -9.80
C ASP A 19 -3.46 13.14 -10.36
N PHE A 20 -4.44 13.19 -11.27
CA PHE A 20 -4.88 12.00 -12.01
C PHE A 20 -3.74 11.33 -12.80
N LEU A 21 -2.75 12.09 -13.27
CA LEU A 21 -1.59 11.53 -13.98
C LEU A 21 -0.44 11.12 -13.04
N LYS A 22 -0.60 11.32 -11.72
CA LYS A 22 0.46 11.08 -10.75
C LYS A 22 0.53 9.59 -10.40
N PHE A 23 1.66 9.00 -10.77
CA PHE A 23 2.12 7.70 -10.32
C PHE A 23 3.46 7.91 -9.62
N ASP A 24 3.55 7.46 -8.38
CA ASP A 24 4.70 7.71 -7.54
C ASP A 24 4.98 6.47 -6.71
N SER A 25 6.20 5.96 -6.72
CA SER A 25 6.61 4.80 -5.92
C SER A 25 7.19 5.19 -4.57
N GLY A 26 7.26 6.49 -4.26
CA GLY A 26 7.78 7.00 -3.00
C GLY A 26 9.30 6.79 -2.85
N THR A 27 10.03 6.54 -3.93
CA THR A 27 11.47 6.31 -3.90
C THR A 27 12.26 7.16 -4.90
N THR A 28 13.32 7.80 -4.41
CA THR A 28 14.30 8.56 -5.21
C THR A 28 15.72 8.07 -4.91
N ASN A 29 16.55 7.87 -5.95
CA ASN A 29 17.95 7.43 -5.83
C ASN A 29 18.17 6.16 -4.97
N GLY A 30 17.18 5.27 -4.91
CA GLY A 30 17.27 4.01 -4.14
C GLY A 30 17.00 4.16 -2.64
N ALA A 31 16.41 5.28 -2.21
CA ALA A 31 15.90 5.49 -0.86
C ALA A 31 14.43 5.94 -0.93
N ARG A 32 13.68 5.74 0.16
CA ARG A 32 12.32 6.28 0.25
C ARG A 32 12.32 7.77 0.54
N ASP A 33 11.40 8.48 -0.08
CA ASP A 33 11.25 9.94 0.05
C ASP A 33 10.67 10.35 1.41
N ASP A 34 9.99 9.42 2.09
CA ASP A 34 9.43 9.59 3.43
C ASP A 34 10.43 9.29 4.57
N GLY A 35 11.67 8.92 4.23
CA GLY A 35 12.72 8.58 5.19
C GLY A 35 12.57 7.21 5.86
N GLN A 36 11.58 6.40 5.48
CA GLN A 36 11.42 5.03 5.94
C GLN A 36 12.40 4.08 5.25
N ALA A 37 12.57 2.87 5.81
CA ALA A 37 13.33 1.82 5.15
C ALA A 37 12.64 1.35 3.87
N LEU A 38 13.42 0.93 2.87
CA LEU A 38 12.87 0.32 1.66
C LEU A 38 11.95 -0.85 2.02
N GLY A 39 10.80 -0.92 1.36
CA GLY A 39 9.77 -1.92 1.63
C GLY A 39 8.76 -1.52 2.71
N ALA A 40 8.77 -0.26 3.15
CA ALA A 40 7.72 0.31 4.00
C ALA A 40 6.55 0.92 3.20
N GLY A 41 6.68 0.98 1.87
CA GLY A 41 5.61 1.39 0.96
C GLY A 41 4.72 0.23 0.55
N CYS A 42 4.24 0.28 -0.69
CA CYS A 42 3.41 -0.78 -1.26
C CYS A 42 4.20 -1.94 -1.88
N GLY A 43 5.51 -1.76 -2.07
CA GLY A 43 6.41 -2.80 -2.54
C GLY A 43 7.20 -3.43 -1.41
N THR A 44 7.86 -4.55 -1.68
CA THR A 44 8.99 -4.98 -0.84
C THR A 44 10.21 -4.11 -1.11
N ALA A 45 11.27 -4.20 -0.31
CA ALA A 45 12.51 -3.46 -0.57
C ALA A 45 13.07 -3.62 -2.00
N MET A 46 12.80 -4.75 -2.66
CA MET A 46 13.20 -5.00 -4.06
C MET A 46 12.25 -4.33 -5.07
N PHE A 47 10.97 -4.21 -4.74
CA PHE A 47 9.92 -3.72 -5.63
C PHE A 47 9.47 -2.29 -5.31
N ASP A 48 10.05 -1.64 -4.30
CA ASP A 48 9.71 -0.31 -3.80
C ASP A 48 9.84 0.80 -4.86
N ARG A 49 10.62 0.57 -5.93
CA ARG A 49 10.73 1.50 -7.06
C ARG A 49 9.65 1.28 -8.13
N VAL A 50 9.05 0.10 -8.18
CA VAL A 50 8.18 -0.36 -9.27
C VAL A 50 6.72 -0.39 -8.86
N VAL A 51 6.44 -0.76 -7.61
CA VAL A 51 5.09 -0.74 -7.07
C VAL A 51 4.79 0.68 -6.61
N PRO A 52 3.77 1.35 -7.18
CA PRO A 52 3.44 2.70 -6.77
C PRO A 52 2.97 2.76 -5.31
N ASP A 53 3.29 3.83 -4.62
CA ASP A 53 2.67 4.22 -3.35
C ASP A 53 1.48 5.16 -3.60
N VAL A 54 1.46 5.82 -4.76
CA VAL A 54 0.37 6.68 -5.24
C VAL A 54 -0.02 6.28 -6.66
N MET A 55 -1.32 6.08 -6.90
CA MET A 55 -1.89 5.89 -8.24
C MET A 55 -3.05 6.84 -8.49
N PHE A 56 -3.00 7.57 -9.61
CA PHE A 56 -4.03 8.53 -9.98
C PHE A 56 -4.31 9.57 -8.87
N GLY A 57 -3.28 9.94 -8.11
CA GLY A 57 -3.39 10.87 -6.97
C GLY A 57 -3.93 10.25 -5.68
N ILE A 58 -4.25 8.95 -5.66
CA ILE A 58 -4.70 8.22 -4.46
C ILE A 58 -3.48 7.65 -3.76
N ASN A 59 -3.31 7.99 -2.48
CA ASN A 59 -2.27 7.43 -1.63
C ASN A 59 -2.70 6.06 -1.08
N LEU A 60 -1.90 5.03 -1.37
CA LEU A 60 -2.17 3.63 -1.06
C LEU A 60 -1.38 3.13 0.14
N GLN A 61 -0.42 3.91 0.65
CA GLN A 61 0.51 3.49 1.70
C GLN A 61 -0.20 2.99 2.96
N SER A 62 -1.31 3.61 3.34
CA SER A 62 -2.11 3.16 4.50
C SER A 62 -2.72 1.77 4.31
N SER A 63 -3.19 1.46 3.09
CA SER A 63 -3.77 0.15 2.75
C SER A 63 -2.67 -0.92 2.66
N CYS A 64 -1.53 -0.55 2.08
CA CYS A 64 -0.36 -1.42 1.97
C CYS A 64 0.24 -1.74 3.34
N ALA A 65 0.42 -0.74 4.21
CA ALA A 65 0.90 -0.96 5.58
C ALA A 65 -0.03 -1.88 6.39
N ALA A 66 -1.35 -1.76 6.19
CA ALA A 66 -2.31 -2.67 6.82
C ALA A 66 -2.17 -4.11 6.30
N HIS A 67 -1.89 -4.30 5.00
CA HIS A 67 -1.62 -5.60 4.39
C HIS A 67 -0.32 -6.22 4.91
N ASP A 68 0.77 -5.46 4.95
CA ASP A 68 2.05 -5.94 5.47
C ASP A 68 1.95 -6.31 6.96
N ASN A 69 1.18 -5.55 7.74
CA ASN A 69 0.95 -5.89 9.14
C ASN A 69 0.22 -7.23 9.27
N ARG A 70 -0.74 -7.54 8.40
CA ARG A 70 -1.42 -8.86 8.36
C ARG A 70 -0.45 -9.97 7.94
N TYR A 71 0.42 -9.73 6.96
CA TYR A 71 1.50 -10.66 6.63
C TYR A 71 2.46 -10.90 7.80
N ASN A 72 2.59 -9.94 8.71
CA ASN A 72 3.38 -10.01 9.92
C ASN A 72 2.57 -10.44 11.16
N MET A 73 1.45 -11.14 10.98
CA MET A 73 0.72 -11.82 12.06
C MET A 73 0.84 -13.32 11.87
N CYS A 74 1.44 -14.02 12.84
CA CYS A 74 1.68 -15.46 12.71
C CYS A 74 0.37 -16.22 12.49
N GLY A 75 0.30 -17.01 11.40
CA GLY A 75 -0.85 -17.82 11.04
C GLY A 75 -1.99 -17.07 10.35
N PHE A 76 -1.82 -15.78 10.04
CA PHE A 76 -2.81 -15.03 9.26
C PHE A 76 -2.79 -15.47 7.80
N GLU A 77 -3.93 -15.91 7.27
CA GLU A 77 -4.02 -16.47 5.92
C GLU A 77 -3.69 -15.44 4.83
N LYS A 78 -2.77 -15.80 3.92
CA LYS A 78 -2.36 -14.94 2.80
C LYS A 78 -3.56 -14.48 1.97
N ALA A 79 -4.44 -15.40 1.61
CA ALA A 79 -5.59 -15.11 0.75
C ALA A 79 -6.56 -14.12 1.42
N GLU A 80 -6.71 -14.20 2.74
CA GLU A 80 -7.51 -13.26 3.51
C GLU A 80 -6.85 -11.88 3.57
N ALA A 81 -5.52 -11.82 3.76
CA ALA A 81 -4.78 -10.55 3.77
C ALA A 81 -4.92 -9.85 2.42
N ASP A 82 -4.71 -10.58 1.32
CA ASP A 82 -4.84 -10.07 -0.05
C ASP A 82 -6.27 -9.58 -0.37
N HIS A 83 -7.28 -10.27 0.15
CA HIS A 83 -8.68 -9.85 0.02
C HIS A 83 -8.96 -8.56 0.80
N LEU A 84 -8.45 -8.45 2.02
CA LEU A 84 -8.59 -7.26 2.85
C LEU A 84 -7.86 -6.06 2.23
N LEU A 85 -6.69 -6.25 1.61
CA LEU A 85 -6.00 -5.18 0.87
C LEU A 85 -6.90 -4.55 -0.21
N ARG A 86 -7.60 -5.38 -0.99
CA ARG A 86 -8.54 -4.87 -2.01
C ARG A 86 -9.64 -4.00 -1.39
N THR A 87 -10.19 -4.46 -0.27
CA THR A 87 -11.27 -3.75 0.45
C THR A 87 -10.78 -2.44 1.06
N ASP A 88 -9.57 -2.45 1.63
CA ASP A 88 -8.93 -1.26 2.21
C ASP A 88 -8.65 -0.22 1.12
N ILE A 89 -8.12 -0.64 -0.04
CA ILE A 89 -7.88 0.27 -1.18
C ILE A 89 -9.18 0.88 -1.70
N LEU A 90 -10.24 0.09 -1.87
CA LEU A 90 -11.54 0.62 -2.28
C LEU A 90 -12.03 1.70 -1.34
N THR A 91 -12.03 1.40 -0.04
CA THR A 91 -12.50 2.30 1.01
C THR A 91 -11.64 3.56 1.09
N SER A 92 -10.32 3.41 1.07
CA SER A 92 -9.37 4.52 1.15
C SER A 92 -9.42 5.41 -0.09
N CYS A 93 -9.58 4.82 -1.28
CA CYS A 93 -9.71 5.56 -2.53
C CYS A 93 -10.98 6.42 -2.56
N GLU A 94 -12.12 5.86 -2.18
CA GLU A 94 -13.38 6.62 -2.11
C GLU A 94 -13.30 7.74 -1.07
N ALA A 95 -12.69 7.48 0.09
CA ALA A 95 -12.47 8.49 1.12
C ALA A 95 -11.54 9.64 0.66
N GLN A 96 -10.65 9.39 -0.29
CA GLN A 96 -9.76 10.39 -0.90
C GLN A 96 -10.40 11.11 -2.10
N GLY A 97 -11.67 10.84 -2.41
CA GLY A 97 -12.41 11.48 -3.49
C GLY A 97 -12.31 10.77 -4.85
N GLY A 98 -11.77 9.55 -4.88
CA GLY A 98 -11.77 8.72 -6.08
C GLY A 98 -13.18 8.28 -6.47
N ASN A 99 -13.43 8.14 -7.78
CA ASN A 99 -14.69 7.58 -8.26
C ASN A 99 -14.65 6.04 -8.24
N GLY A 100 -15.82 5.40 -8.14
CA GLY A 100 -15.92 3.94 -7.96
C GLY A 100 -15.24 3.12 -9.06
N LEU A 101 -15.26 3.56 -10.33
CA LEU A 101 -14.58 2.84 -11.41
C LEU A 101 -13.05 2.90 -11.23
N MET A 102 -12.51 4.08 -10.94
CA MET A 102 -11.09 4.26 -10.68
C MET A 102 -10.64 3.45 -9.46
N CYS A 103 -11.38 3.54 -8.35
CA CYS A 103 -11.07 2.78 -7.14
C CYS A 103 -11.10 1.27 -7.39
N ALA A 104 -12.05 0.76 -8.19
CA ALA A 104 -12.10 -0.64 -8.59
C ALA A 104 -10.89 -1.05 -9.42
N VAL A 105 -10.41 -0.20 -10.33
CA VAL A 105 -9.20 -0.49 -11.13
C VAL A 105 -7.96 -0.58 -10.22
N ILE A 106 -7.77 0.38 -9.33
CA ILE A 106 -6.64 0.41 -8.37
C ILE A 106 -6.68 -0.83 -7.46
N ALA A 107 -7.83 -1.11 -6.84
CA ALA A 107 -7.98 -2.26 -5.95
C ALA A 107 -7.76 -3.59 -6.68
N THR A 108 -8.26 -3.71 -7.91
CA THR A 108 -8.09 -4.92 -8.72
C THR A 108 -6.63 -5.16 -9.07
N SER A 109 -5.91 -4.13 -9.53
CA SER A 109 -4.50 -4.26 -9.92
C SER A 109 -3.62 -4.66 -8.74
N TYR A 110 -3.78 -4.02 -7.58
CA TYR A 110 -3.00 -4.35 -6.37
C TYR A 110 -3.34 -5.74 -5.85
N GLY A 111 -4.63 -6.05 -5.76
CA GLY A 111 -5.07 -7.36 -5.30
C GLY A 111 -4.61 -8.50 -6.20
N LEU A 112 -4.58 -8.31 -7.54
CA LEU A 112 -3.99 -9.29 -8.45
C LEU A 112 -2.48 -9.39 -8.28
N GLY A 113 -1.79 -8.26 -8.11
CA GLY A 113 -0.35 -8.20 -7.87
C GLY A 113 0.07 -9.02 -6.64
N VAL A 114 -0.58 -8.83 -5.50
CA VAL A 114 -0.25 -9.59 -4.27
C VAL A 114 -0.71 -11.05 -4.34
N SER A 115 -1.83 -11.33 -5.01
CA SER A 115 -2.32 -12.70 -5.19
C SER A 115 -1.33 -13.54 -6.00
N LEU A 116 -0.80 -12.99 -7.10
CA LEU A 116 0.09 -13.69 -8.03
C LEU A 116 1.58 -13.60 -7.65
N GLY A 117 2.01 -12.48 -7.07
CA GLY A 117 3.42 -12.18 -6.79
C GLY A 117 3.80 -12.13 -5.30
N GLY A 118 2.82 -12.05 -4.38
CA GLY A 118 3.07 -11.84 -2.95
C GLY A 118 3.52 -13.07 -2.17
N GLY A 119 3.58 -14.26 -2.79
CA GLY A 119 3.87 -15.52 -2.10
C GLY A 119 5.20 -15.51 -1.35
N LYS A 120 6.28 -15.03 -1.98
CA LYS A 120 7.61 -14.95 -1.34
C LYS A 120 7.61 -13.97 -0.16
N ALA A 121 7.01 -12.80 -0.31
CA ALA A 121 6.95 -11.79 0.75
C ALA A 121 6.16 -12.30 1.97
N TYR A 122 5.05 -12.99 1.72
CA TYR A 122 4.26 -13.68 2.74
C TYR A 122 5.09 -14.72 3.49
N SER A 123 5.73 -15.66 2.78
CA SER A 123 6.51 -16.72 3.43
C SER A 123 7.65 -16.18 4.28
N VAL A 124 8.38 -15.17 3.80
CA VAL A 124 9.46 -14.53 4.56
C VAL A 124 8.92 -13.84 5.82
N SER A 125 7.79 -13.16 5.72
CA SER A 125 7.17 -12.48 6.87
C SER A 125 6.68 -13.47 7.92
N GLN A 126 6.00 -14.53 7.49
CA GLN A 126 5.50 -15.60 8.36
C GLN A 126 6.63 -16.38 9.04
N GLU A 127 7.70 -16.72 8.30
CA GLU A 127 8.88 -17.39 8.88
C GLU A 127 9.48 -16.53 10.00
N LYS A 128 9.63 -15.22 9.77
CA LYS A 128 10.16 -14.29 10.75
C LYS A 128 9.26 -14.18 11.99
N VAL A 129 7.98 -13.81 11.81
CA VAL A 129 7.09 -13.53 12.95
C VAL A 129 6.74 -14.80 13.73
N CYS A 130 6.52 -15.93 13.07
CA CYS A 130 6.21 -17.17 13.77
C CYS A 130 7.42 -17.75 14.50
N PHE A 131 8.64 -17.49 14.02
CA PHE A 131 9.86 -17.84 14.74
C PHE A 131 10.05 -16.98 15.99
N GLU A 132 9.80 -15.68 15.92
CA GLU A 132 9.90 -14.74 17.06
C GLU A 132 8.82 -14.98 18.15
N MET A 133 7.78 -15.76 17.85
CA MET A 133 6.70 -16.12 18.78
C MET A 133 6.91 -17.46 19.52
N ASN A 134 7.98 -18.20 19.21
CA ASN A 134 8.38 -19.45 19.87
C ASN A 134 9.42 -19.21 20.96
#